data_AF-A0A7E4UXI4-F1
#
_entry.id   AF-A0A7E4UXI4-F1
#
_cell.length_a   1.000
_cell.length_b   1.000
_cell.length_c   1.000
_cell.angle_alpha   90.00
_cell.angle_beta   90.00
_cell.angle_gamma   90.00
#
_symmetry.space_group_name_H-M   'P 1'
#
loop_
_entity.id
_entity.type
_entity.pdbx_description
1 polymer ?
#
loop_
_entity_poly.entity_id
_entity_poly.type
_entity_poly.pdbx_seq_one_letter_code
_entity_poly.pdbx_strand_id
1 'polypeptide(L)'
;MQRLIEVAEDESDSFLVCCGAMHAVPAVLSFFIVDFSCVIATFAIYVKYIFASPSWTNLIPSTALLASLSIYPIGPLGFALQRLLFLRIYKWRLRAIGLWSFFWMFIVLFLQDEVIGIAVAVIWLLAAVLYLIGGSFVATSIDFMLDYKGYDGADPAVMDPLPEKYAETPATPGTVTNTAETPNV
;
A
#
# COMPACT_ATOMS: atom_id res chain seq x y z
N MET A 1 -17.93 2.55 -24.18
CA MET A 1 -18.72 2.87 -22.98
C MET A 1 -17.87 2.46 -21.79
N GLN A 2 -17.24 3.42 -21.12
CA GLN A 2 -16.35 3.19 -20.00
C GLN A 2 -17.21 3.31 -18.74
N ARG A 3 -17.42 2.20 -18.03
CA ARG A 3 -18.20 2.19 -16.78
C ARG A 3 -17.37 2.92 -15.73
N LEU A 4 -17.76 4.13 -15.36
CA LEU A 4 -17.23 4.81 -14.20
C LEU A 4 -17.76 4.07 -12.97
N ILE A 5 -16.84 3.63 -12.12
CA ILE A 5 -17.17 2.93 -10.88
C ILE A 5 -17.63 4.01 -9.90
N GLU A 6 -18.94 4.18 -9.77
CA GLU A 6 -19.52 4.92 -8.67
C GLU A 6 -19.29 4.13 -7.38
N VAL A 7 -18.76 4.80 -6.35
CA VAL A 7 -18.80 4.30 -4.97
C VAL A 7 -20.22 4.51 -4.47
N ALA A 8 -21.17 3.80 -5.06
CA ALA A 8 -22.45 3.57 -4.44
C ALA A 8 -22.23 2.55 -3.32
N GLU A 9 -22.89 2.73 -2.18
CA GLU A 9 -23.12 1.69 -1.15
C GLU A 9 -23.98 0.53 -1.70
N ASP A 10 -23.78 0.18 -2.95
CA ASP A 10 -24.46 -0.87 -3.66
C ASP A 10 -23.56 -2.10 -3.63
N GLU A 11 -24.14 -3.29 -3.56
CA GLU A 11 -23.50 -4.60 -3.37
C GLU A 11 -22.57 -5.03 -4.53
N SER A 12 -22.05 -4.08 -5.29
CA SER A 12 -21.12 -4.27 -6.39
C SER A 12 -19.68 -4.35 -5.88
N ASP A 13 -18.83 -5.05 -6.63
CA ASP A 13 -17.40 -5.24 -6.37
C ASP A 13 -16.62 -3.92 -6.05
N SER A 14 -17.22 -2.75 -6.30
CA SER A 14 -16.71 -1.43 -5.92
C SER A 14 -16.61 -1.21 -4.41
N PHE A 15 -17.50 -1.75 -3.58
CA PHE A 15 -17.41 -1.66 -2.12
C PHE A 15 -16.22 -2.48 -1.60
N LEU A 16 -15.98 -3.65 -2.19
CA LEU A 16 -14.83 -4.52 -1.88
C LEU A 16 -13.51 -3.86 -2.28
N VAL A 17 -13.49 -3.16 -3.42
CA VAL A 17 -12.36 -2.35 -3.87
C VAL A 17 -12.16 -1.13 -2.97
N CYS A 18 -13.21 -0.38 -2.61
CA CYS A 18 -13.09 0.84 -1.82
C CYS A 18 -12.74 0.55 -0.36
N CYS A 19 -13.41 -0.41 0.28
CA CYS A 19 -13.15 -0.80 1.67
C CYS A 19 -11.84 -1.58 1.78
N GLY A 20 -11.59 -2.56 0.89
CA GLY A 20 -10.32 -3.30 0.86
C GLY A 20 -9.11 -2.41 0.60
N ALA A 21 -9.26 -1.39 -0.26
CA ALA A 21 -8.18 -0.46 -0.56
C ALA A 21 -8.00 0.66 0.49
N MET A 22 -9.06 1.14 1.14
CA MET A 22 -8.94 2.04 2.29
C MET A 22 -8.17 1.38 3.44
N HIS A 23 -8.35 0.07 3.64
CA HIS A 23 -7.56 -0.69 4.63
C HIS A 23 -6.14 -1.02 4.14
N ALA A 24 -5.89 -1.00 2.83
CA ALA A 24 -4.57 -1.26 2.27
C ALA A 24 -3.56 -0.16 2.64
N VAL A 25 -3.98 1.11 2.74
CA VAL A 25 -3.12 2.23 3.17
C VAL A 25 -2.58 2.05 4.60
N PRO A 26 -3.40 1.91 5.65
CA PRO A 26 -2.91 1.68 7.02
C PRO A 26 -2.21 0.32 7.15
N ALA A 27 -2.62 -0.70 6.39
CA ALA A 27 -1.91 -1.99 6.35
C ALA A 27 -0.49 -1.84 5.79
N VAL A 28 -0.29 -1.11 4.69
CA VAL A 28 1.04 -0.84 4.12
C VAL A 28 1.90 -0.02 5.08
N LEU A 29 1.34 1.02 5.70
CA LEU A 29 2.06 1.82 6.70
C LEU A 29 2.50 1.00 7.91
N SER A 30 1.61 0.17 8.43
CA SER A 30 1.91 -0.75 9.53
C SER A 30 2.96 -1.78 9.10
N PHE A 31 2.84 -2.29 7.87
CA PHE A 31 3.78 -3.25 7.32
C PHE A 31 5.18 -2.68 7.13
N PHE A 32 5.34 -1.39 6.79
CA PHE A 32 6.67 -0.76 6.76
C PHE A 32 7.38 -0.86 8.11
N ILE A 33 6.67 -0.60 9.20
CA ILE A 33 7.21 -0.69 10.56
C ILE A 33 7.61 -2.14 10.88
N VAL A 34 6.74 -3.10 10.54
CA VAL A 34 7.00 -4.53 10.76
C VAL A 34 8.21 -5.00 9.94
N ASP A 35 8.27 -4.69 8.65
CA ASP A 35 9.38 -5.02 7.75
C ASP A 35 10.71 -4.49 8.29
N PHE A 36 10.78 -3.19 8.58
CA PHE A 36 11.99 -2.57 9.14
C PHE A 36 12.44 -3.25 10.43
N SER A 37 11.50 -3.48 11.35
CA SER A 37 11.77 -4.10 12.65
C SER A 37 12.27 -5.53 12.49
N CYS A 38 11.63 -6.33 11.63
CA CYS A 38 12.03 -7.71 11.36
C CYS A 38 13.42 -7.78 10.72
N VAL A 39 13.70 -6.95 9.70
CA VAL A 39 15.00 -6.95 9.02
C VAL A 39 16.12 -6.53 9.96
N ILE A 40 15.94 -5.43 10.72
CA ILE A 40 16.96 -4.95 11.65
C ILE A 40 17.19 -5.92 12.80
N ALA A 41 16.14 -6.45 13.42
CA ALA A 41 16.29 -7.40 14.51
C ALA A 41 17.03 -8.65 14.04
N THR A 42 16.64 -9.20 12.89
CA THR A 42 17.28 -10.39 12.32
C THR A 42 18.73 -10.10 11.93
N PHE A 43 18.99 -8.95 11.30
CA PHE A 43 20.35 -8.53 10.93
C PHE A 43 21.25 -8.36 12.16
N ALA A 44 20.76 -7.71 13.22
CA ALA A 44 21.50 -7.53 14.46
C ALA A 44 21.84 -8.86 15.13
N ILE A 45 20.91 -9.82 15.12
CA ILE A 45 21.14 -11.19 15.62
C ILE A 45 22.27 -11.84 14.84
N TYR A 46 22.22 -11.83 13.51
CA TYR A 46 23.28 -12.45 12.70
C TYR A 46 24.63 -11.74 12.86
N VAL A 47 24.66 -10.40 12.92
CA VAL A 47 25.89 -9.64 13.15
C VAL A 47 26.53 -10.02 14.50
N LYS A 48 25.73 -10.16 15.56
CA LYS A 48 26.20 -10.66 16.85
C LYS A 48 26.86 -12.04 16.72
N TYR A 49 26.24 -12.95 15.96
CA TYR A 49 26.81 -14.29 15.73
C TYR A 49 28.06 -14.26 14.85
N ILE A 50 28.17 -13.35 13.87
CA ILE A 50 29.39 -13.18 13.07
C ILE A 50 30.57 -12.80 13.98
N PHE A 51 30.38 -11.87 14.91
CA PHE A 51 31.45 -11.46 15.83
C PHE A 51 31.83 -12.55 16.84
N ALA A 52 30.88 -13.38 17.25
CA ALA A 52 31.14 -14.49 18.17
C ALA A 52 31.80 -15.70 17.47
N SER A 53 31.33 -16.03 16.27
CA SER A 53 31.79 -17.18 15.49
C SER A 53 31.60 -16.88 13.99
N PRO A 54 32.64 -16.37 13.31
CA PRO A 54 32.59 -16.08 11.88
C PRO A 54 32.34 -17.36 11.10
N SER A 55 31.18 -17.45 10.45
CA SER A 55 30.80 -18.58 9.63
C SER A 55 30.03 -18.11 8.40
N TRP A 56 30.11 -18.88 7.32
CA TRP A 56 29.34 -18.60 6.10
C TRP A 56 27.83 -18.67 6.35
N THR A 57 27.39 -19.52 7.29
CA THR A 57 25.97 -19.63 7.69
C THR A 57 25.45 -18.37 8.39
N ASN A 58 26.32 -17.52 8.91
CA ASN A 58 25.95 -16.22 9.47
C ASN A 58 26.20 -15.06 8.48
N LEU A 59 27.27 -15.15 7.68
CA LEU A 59 27.66 -14.10 6.74
C LEU A 59 26.68 -13.95 5.58
N ILE A 60 26.30 -15.06 4.94
CA ILE A 60 25.42 -15.06 3.76
C ILE A 60 24.03 -14.47 4.05
N PRO A 61 23.31 -14.86 5.11
CA PRO A 61 22.02 -14.24 5.42
C PRO A 61 22.19 -12.76 5.83
N SER A 62 23.29 -12.40 6.49
CA SER A 62 23.58 -10.99 6.83
C SER A 62 23.73 -10.11 5.60
N THR A 63 24.45 -10.57 4.58
CA THR A 63 24.63 -9.78 3.34
C THR A 63 23.31 -9.63 2.59
N ALA A 64 22.49 -10.68 2.53
CA ALA A 64 21.15 -10.61 1.95
C ALA A 64 20.24 -9.60 2.70
N LEU A 65 20.27 -9.64 4.04
CA LEU A 65 19.53 -8.69 4.88
C LEU A 65 20.04 -7.25 4.71
N LEU A 66 21.34 -7.04 4.60
CA LEU A 66 21.93 -5.72 4.37
C LEU A 66 21.51 -5.14 3.00
N ALA A 67 21.55 -5.96 1.94
CA ALA A 67 21.07 -5.57 0.63
C ALA A 67 19.56 -5.27 0.63
N SER A 68 18.79 -6.05 1.39
CA SER A 68 17.36 -5.82 1.58
C SER A 68 17.08 -4.52 2.35
N LEU A 69 17.89 -4.22 3.37
CA LEU A 69 17.80 -3.01 4.19
C LEU A 69 18.19 -1.74 3.42
N SER A 70 19.17 -1.81 2.52
CA SER A 70 19.56 -0.65 1.71
C SER A 70 18.49 -0.23 0.71
N ILE A 71 17.66 -1.16 0.25
CA ILE A 71 16.53 -0.92 -0.67
C ILE A 71 15.26 -0.52 0.09
N TYR A 72 15.15 -0.86 1.38
CA TYR A 72 13.95 -0.59 2.21
C TYR A 72 13.43 0.86 2.11
N PRO A 73 14.26 1.93 2.19
CA PRO A 73 13.78 3.31 2.19
C PRO A 73 12.96 3.69 0.95
N ILE A 74 13.17 2.98 -0.17
CA ILE A 74 12.42 3.20 -1.41
C ILE A 74 10.93 2.96 -1.21
N GLY A 75 10.52 2.04 -0.34
CA GLY A 75 9.11 1.77 -0.04
C GLY A 75 8.39 2.96 0.61
N PRO A 76 8.78 3.35 1.84
CA PRO A 76 8.18 4.49 2.52
C PRO A 76 8.30 5.80 1.74
N LEU A 77 9.45 6.07 1.09
CA LEU A 77 9.61 7.25 0.24
C LEU A 77 8.70 7.21 -0.98
N GLY A 78 8.58 6.04 -1.61
CA GLY A 78 7.67 5.82 -2.73
C GLY A 78 6.21 6.06 -2.35
N PHE A 79 5.83 5.61 -1.16
CA PHE A 79 4.49 5.84 -0.61
C PHE A 79 4.24 7.32 -0.31
N ALA A 80 5.15 7.97 0.42
CA ALA A 80 5.01 9.37 0.82
C ALA A 80 4.98 10.32 -0.39
N LEU A 81 5.77 10.04 -1.42
CA LEU A 81 5.84 10.85 -2.64
C LEU A 81 4.83 10.41 -3.72
N GLN A 82 3.98 9.42 -3.44
CA GLN A 82 3.01 8.85 -4.39
C GLN A 82 3.69 8.40 -5.71
N ARG A 83 4.91 7.86 -5.61
CA ARG A 83 5.73 7.39 -6.76
C ARG A 83 5.56 5.89 -6.94
N LEU A 84 4.70 5.49 -7.87
CA LEU A 84 4.40 4.08 -8.18
C LEU A 84 5.63 3.24 -8.53
N LEU A 85 6.62 3.82 -9.21
CA LEU A 85 7.86 3.11 -9.56
C LEU A 85 8.60 2.62 -8.32
N PHE A 86 8.69 3.45 -7.28
CA PHE A 86 9.38 3.13 -6.04
C PHE A 86 8.66 2.02 -5.28
N LEU A 87 7.34 2.08 -5.24
CA LEU A 87 6.53 1.02 -4.65
C LEU A 87 6.63 -0.31 -5.40
N ARG A 88 6.75 -0.27 -6.74
CA ARG A 88 7.02 -1.49 -7.52
C ARG A 88 8.40 -2.08 -7.18
N ILE A 89 9.44 -1.25 -7.07
CA ILE A 89 10.78 -1.69 -6.65
C ILE A 89 10.71 -2.33 -5.25
N TYR A 90 10.04 -1.65 -4.31
CA TYR A 90 9.86 -2.15 -2.96
C TYR A 90 9.09 -3.48 -2.91
N LYS A 91 8.00 -3.61 -3.68
CA LYS A 91 7.25 -4.87 -3.83
C LYS A 91 8.13 -6.02 -4.33
N TRP A 92 8.97 -5.76 -5.33
CA TRP A 92 9.91 -6.76 -5.83
C TRP A 92 10.96 -7.14 -4.80
N ARG A 93 11.44 -6.17 -4.00
CA ARG A 93 12.31 -6.44 -2.86
C ARG A 93 11.64 -7.33 -1.82
N LEU A 94 10.35 -7.12 -1.50
CA LEU A 94 9.59 -8.02 -0.62
C LEU A 94 9.49 -9.45 -1.16
N ARG A 95 9.22 -9.61 -2.46
CA ARG A 95 9.20 -10.93 -3.09
C ARG A 95 10.57 -11.59 -3.08
N ALA A 96 11.63 -10.82 -3.36
CA ALA A 96 13.00 -11.33 -3.36
C ALA A 96 13.41 -11.81 -1.96
N ILE A 97 13.14 -11.04 -0.90
CA ILE A 97 13.46 -11.46 0.47
C ILE A 97 12.56 -12.61 0.94
N GLY A 98 11.30 -12.68 0.51
CA GLY A 98 10.41 -13.81 0.78
C GLY A 98 10.91 -15.11 0.14
N LEU A 99 11.30 -15.05 -1.14
CA LEU A 99 11.91 -16.19 -1.85
C LEU A 99 13.25 -16.59 -1.26
N TRP A 100 14.09 -15.61 -0.92
CA TRP A 100 15.35 -15.83 -0.22
C TRP A 100 15.12 -16.54 1.13
N SER A 101 14.12 -16.11 1.89
CA SER A 101 13.77 -16.70 3.17
C SER A 101 13.38 -18.17 3.01
N PHE A 102 12.57 -18.48 2.01
CA PHE A 102 12.20 -19.85 1.68
C PHE A 102 13.40 -20.70 1.25
N PHE A 103 14.27 -20.15 0.40
CA PHE A 103 15.51 -20.81 0.00
C PHE A 103 16.44 -21.08 1.20
N TRP A 104 16.66 -20.08 2.04
CA TRP A 104 17.55 -20.19 3.20
C TRP A 104 17.01 -21.15 4.26
N MET A 105 15.69 -21.21 4.44
CA MET A 105 15.03 -22.24 5.26
C MET A 105 15.46 -23.65 4.84
N PHE A 106 15.43 -23.98 3.53
CA PHE A 106 15.88 -25.29 3.06
C PHE A 106 17.35 -25.53 3.36
N ILE A 107 18.21 -24.55 3.08
CA ILE A 107 19.64 -24.66 3.36
C ILE A 107 19.89 -24.98 4.84
N VAL A 108 19.18 -24.32 5.75
CA VAL A 108 19.32 -24.59 7.19
C VAL A 108 18.82 -25.99 7.56
N LEU A 109 17.69 -26.43 7.01
CA LEU A 109 17.16 -27.79 7.26
C LEU A 109 18.10 -28.91 6.82
N PHE A 110 18.90 -28.70 5.76
CA PHE A 110 19.84 -29.70 5.26
C PHE A 110 21.24 -29.62 5.87
N LEU A 111 21.63 -28.46 6.42
CA LEU A 111 22.99 -28.24 6.95
C LEU A 111 23.05 -28.28 8.48
N GLN A 112 21.92 -28.17 9.18
CA GLN A 112 21.87 -28.15 10.63
C GLN A 112 20.88 -29.20 11.15
N ASP A 113 21.40 -30.37 11.54
CA ASP A 113 20.62 -31.48 12.09
C ASP A 113 20.19 -31.25 13.56
N GLU A 114 20.57 -30.11 14.15
CA GLU A 114 20.26 -29.76 15.53
C GLU A 114 18.92 -29.05 15.67
N VAL A 115 18.35 -29.09 16.89
CA VAL A 115 17.11 -28.37 17.25
C VAL A 115 17.18 -26.88 16.89
N ILE A 116 18.38 -26.29 16.98
CA ILE A 116 18.63 -24.89 16.61
C ILE A 116 18.39 -24.67 15.10
N GLY A 117 18.81 -25.60 14.25
CA GLY A 117 18.58 -25.54 12.81
C GLY A 117 17.10 -25.54 12.47
N ILE A 118 16.32 -26.43 13.10
CA ILE A 118 14.87 -26.47 12.95
C ILE A 118 14.23 -25.15 13.38
N ALA A 119 14.63 -24.60 14.52
CA ALA A 119 14.11 -23.32 15.00
C ALA A 119 14.40 -22.16 14.03
N VAL A 120 15.63 -22.09 13.50
CA VAL A 120 16.02 -21.09 12.50
C VAL A 120 15.24 -21.28 11.20
N ALA A 121 15.05 -22.52 10.74
CA ALA A 121 14.24 -22.81 9.56
C ALA A 121 12.78 -22.34 9.73
N VAL A 122 12.17 -22.58 10.89
CA VAL A 122 10.81 -22.08 11.20
C VAL A 122 10.76 -20.56 11.14
N ILE A 123 11.76 -19.86 11.69
CA ILE A 123 11.82 -18.39 11.62
C ILE A 123 11.87 -17.91 10.16
N TRP A 124 12.68 -18.54 9.31
CA TRP A 124 12.75 -18.19 7.89
C TRP A 124 11.48 -18.54 7.11
N LEU A 125 10.77 -19.61 7.49
CA LEU A 125 9.45 -19.93 6.92
C LEU A 125 8.42 -18.83 7.27
N LEU A 126 8.37 -18.44 8.54
CA LEU A 126 7.48 -17.37 9.00
C LEU A 126 7.80 -16.04 8.30
N ALA A 127 9.10 -15.73 8.13
CA ALA A 127 9.54 -14.57 7.37
C ALA A 127 9.08 -14.64 5.90
N ALA A 128 9.20 -15.80 5.25
CA ALA A 128 8.74 -15.98 3.87
C ALA A 128 7.24 -15.67 3.74
N VAL A 129 6.41 -16.25 4.62
CA VAL A 129 4.96 -16.01 4.65
C VAL A 129 4.65 -14.53 4.88
N LEU A 130 5.30 -13.91 5.87
CA LEU A 130 5.13 -12.50 6.21
C LEU A 130 5.43 -11.59 5.01
N TYR A 131 6.54 -11.82 4.30
CA TYR A 131 6.92 -11.00 3.15
C TYR A 131 6.04 -11.22 1.92
N LEU A 132 5.49 -12.42 1.74
CA LEU A 132 4.49 -12.66 0.70
C LEU A 132 3.17 -11.92 1.00
N ILE A 133 2.70 -11.94 2.26
CA ILE A 133 1.52 -11.19 2.69
C ILE A 133 1.74 -9.68 2.53
N GLY A 134 2.88 -9.16 3.00
CA GLY A 134 3.23 -7.75 2.83
C GLY A 134 3.32 -7.33 1.35
N GLY A 135 3.86 -8.21 0.51
CA GLY A 135 3.88 -8.00 -0.95
C GLY A 135 2.48 -7.86 -1.54
N SER A 136 1.50 -8.59 -1.01
CA SER A 136 0.09 -8.46 -1.39
C SER A 136 -0.50 -7.12 -0.93
N PHE A 137 -0.23 -6.66 0.30
CA PHE A 137 -0.68 -5.33 0.75
C PHE A 137 -0.15 -4.21 -0.15
N VAL A 138 1.13 -4.26 -0.51
CA VAL A 138 1.74 -3.28 -1.42
C VAL A 138 1.15 -3.39 -2.83
N ALA A 139 0.82 -4.59 -3.31
CA ALA A 139 0.17 -4.76 -4.61
C ALA A 139 -1.21 -4.09 -4.63
N THR A 140 -2.06 -4.41 -3.65
CA THR A 140 -3.39 -3.80 -3.51
C THR A 140 -3.31 -2.29 -3.36
N SER A 141 -2.32 -1.78 -2.62
CA SER A 141 -2.08 -0.34 -2.51
C SER A 141 -1.68 0.29 -3.85
N ILE A 142 -0.84 -0.36 -4.66
CA ILE A 142 -0.46 0.15 -5.99
C ILE A 142 -1.69 0.21 -6.90
N ASP A 143 -2.51 -0.83 -6.90
CA ASP A 143 -3.73 -0.89 -7.71
C ASP A 143 -4.70 0.23 -7.28
N PHE A 144 -4.85 0.45 -5.97
CA PHE A 144 -5.59 1.59 -5.44
C PHE A 144 -5.05 2.93 -5.92
N MET A 145 -3.75 3.19 -5.83
CA MET A 145 -3.18 4.48 -6.29
C MET A 145 -3.29 4.68 -7.80
N LEU A 146 -3.43 3.61 -8.59
CA LEU A 146 -3.65 3.68 -10.02
C LEU A 146 -5.11 3.98 -10.37
N ASP A 147 -6.04 3.34 -9.66
CA ASP A 147 -7.47 3.35 -10.01
C ASP A 147 -8.27 4.40 -9.23
N TYR A 148 -7.80 4.81 -8.05
CA TYR A 148 -8.46 5.82 -7.22
C TYR A 148 -8.17 7.24 -7.74
N LYS A 149 -9.17 7.84 -8.40
CA LYS A 149 -9.10 9.21 -8.94
C LYS A 149 -9.57 10.30 -7.97
N GLY A 150 -9.58 10.03 -6.67
CA GLY A 150 -10.11 10.96 -5.68
C GLY A 150 -11.64 11.03 -5.71
N TYR A 151 -12.20 11.41 -4.57
CA TYR A 151 -13.65 11.53 -4.36
C TYR A 151 -14.28 12.73 -5.12
N ASP A 152 -13.47 13.55 -5.81
CA ASP A 152 -13.90 14.74 -6.55
C ASP A 152 -13.58 14.69 -8.07
N GLY A 153 -13.14 13.54 -8.59
CA GLY A 153 -12.61 13.44 -9.96
C GLY A 153 -13.63 13.36 -11.10
N ALA A 154 -14.92 13.15 -10.79
CA ALA A 154 -16.04 13.29 -11.72
C ALA A 154 -17.33 12.98 -10.97
N ASP A 155 -18.03 14.01 -10.49
CA ASP A 155 -19.48 13.97 -10.65
C ASP A 155 -19.72 14.07 -12.16
N PRO A 156 -20.26 13.03 -12.83
CA PRO A 156 -20.56 13.13 -14.26
C PRO A 156 -21.51 14.29 -14.57
N ALA A 157 -22.25 14.81 -13.58
CA ALA A 157 -23.13 15.97 -13.75
C ALA A 157 -22.40 17.33 -13.80
N VAL A 158 -21.12 17.41 -13.43
CA VAL A 158 -20.36 18.69 -13.43
C VAL A 158 -19.60 18.91 -14.75
N MET A 159 -19.44 17.87 -15.58
CA MET A 159 -18.79 17.96 -16.89
C MET A 159 -19.78 18.14 -18.06
N ASP A 160 -21.08 17.94 -17.82
CA ASP A 160 -22.09 18.32 -18.80
C ASP A 160 -22.39 19.82 -18.62
N PRO A 161 -22.35 20.64 -19.68
CA PRO A 161 -22.93 21.97 -19.60
C PRO A 161 -24.39 21.80 -19.17
N LEU A 162 -24.78 22.51 -18.10
CA LEU A 162 -26.15 22.48 -17.58
C LEU A 162 -27.14 22.49 -18.74
N PRO A 163 -28.14 21.58 -18.77
CA PRO A 163 -29.13 21.61 -19.82
C PRO A 163 -29.75 23.01 -19.86
N GLU A 164 -29.91 23.55 -21.07
CA GLU A 164 -30.30 24.94 -21.39
C GLU A 164 -31.50 25.46 -20.57
N LYS A 165 -32.30 24.55 -20.02
CA LYS A 165 -33.36 24.79 -19.02
C LYS A 165 -32.90 25.52 -17.74
N TYR A 166 -31.62 25.43 -17.38
CA TYR A 166 -31.03 26.11 -16.21
C TYR A 166 -29.99 27.17 -16.59
N ALA A 167 -29.79 27.45 -17.88
CA ALA A 167 -29.09 28.65 -18.28
C ALA A 167 -30.00 29.83 -17.91
N GLU A 168 -29.67 30.52 -16.82
CA GLU A 168 -30.36 31.73 -16.41
C GLU A 168 -30.47 32.66 -17.62
N THR A 169 -31.70 32.86 -18.09
CA THR A 169 -31.99 33.94 -19.04
C THR A 169 -31.55 35.22 -18.34
N PRO A 170 -30.66 36.04 -18.93
CA PRO A 170 -30.23 37.26 -18.28
C PRO A 170 -31.48 38.07 -17.95
N ALA A 171 -31.63 38.37 -16.66
CA ALA A 171 -32.74 39.16 -16.15
C ALA A 171 -32.88 40.40 -17.03
N THR A 172 -33.98 40.47 -17.79
CA THR A 172 -34.35 41.70 -18.46
C THR A 172 -34.51 42.76 -17.36
N PRO A 173 -34.01 44.00 -17.51
CA PRO A 173 -34.17 45.03 -16.49
C PRO A 173 -35.67 45.36 -16.33
N GLY A 174 -36.33 44.63 -15.45
CA GLY A 174 -37.73 44.78 -15.12
C GLY A 174 -37.87 45.88 -14.09
N THR A 175 -38.47 46.98 -14.53
CA THR A 175 -38.95 48.13 -13.74
C THR A 175 -39.45 47.72 -12.35
N VAL A 176 -38.77 48.20 -11.30
CA VAL A 176 -39.24 48.10 -9.92
C VAL A 176 -40.52 48.93 -9.79
N THR A 177 -41.67 48.27 -9.81
CA THR A 177 -42.94 48.90 -9.42
C THR A 177 -43.14 48.66 -7.93
N ASN A 178 -42.82 49.69 -7.15
CA ASN A 178 -43.21 49.79 -5.75
C ASN A 178 -44.75 49.70 -5.64
N THR A 179 -45.26 48.64 -5.02
CA THR A 179 -46.60 48.66 -4.44
C THR A 179 -46.44 48.44 -2.94
N ALA A 180 -46.56 49.55 -2.21
CA ALA A 180 -46.71 49.56 -0.77
C ALA A 180 -48.11 49.02 -0.44
N GLU A 181 -48.19 47.82 0.13
CA GLU A 181 -49.38 47.39 0.85
C GLU A 181 -49.33 47.98 2.25
N THR A 182 -50.33 48.81 2.52
CA THR A 182 -50.64 49.38 3.84
C THR A 182 -51.41 48.34 4.65
N PRO A 183 -51.15 48.22 5.97
CA PRO A 183 -51.87 47.28 6.82
C PRO A 183 -53.20 47.92 7.26
N ASN A 184 -54.29 47.17 7.18
CA ASN A 184 -55.53 47.53 7.87
C ASN A 184 -56.02 46.37 8.75
N VAL A 185 -55.93 46.64 10.05
CA VAL A 185 -56.91 46.44 11.14
C VAL A 185 -57.77 45.19 11.12
#